data_AF-A0A654AST6-F1
#
_entry.id   AF-A0A654AST6-F1
#
_cell.length_a   1.000
_cell.length_b   1.000
_cell.length_c   1.000
_cell.angle_alpha   90.00
_cell.angle_beta   90.00
_cell.angle_gamma   90.00
#
_symmetry.space_group_name_H-M   'P 1'
#
loop_
_entity.id
_entity.type
_entity.pdbx_description
1 polymer ?
#
loop_
_entity_poly.entity_id
_entity_poly.type
_entity_poly.pdbx_seq_one_letter_code
_entity_poly.pdbx_strand_id
1 'polypeptide(L)' 'MNKMGLQNKIEAEIQILMSLVERYKQSKEPNAASMVVAYEYGLQALTEVYEASKQTEMSPF' A
#
# COMPACT_ATOMS: atom_id res chain seq x y z
N MET A 1 -16.43 -5.78 10.02
CA MET A 1 -15.39 -6.30 9.11
C MET A 1 -14.46 -7.16 9.95
N ASN A 2 -14.25 -8.43 9.60
CA ASN A 2 -13.35 -9.32 10.33
C ASN A 2 -11.88 -8.95 10.04
N LYS A 3 -10.97 -9.16 11.00
CA LYS A 3 -9.56 -8.74 10.91
C LYS A 3 -8.83 -9.32 9.68
N MET A 4 -9.09 -10.59 9.36
CA MET A 4 -8.58 -11.25 8.15
C MET A 4 -9.07 -10.58 6.85
N GLY A 5 -10.28 -10.01 6.87
CA GLY A 5 -10.80 -9.20 5.76
C GLY A 5 -10.20 -7.78 5.69
N LEU A 6 -9.64 -7.25 6.78
CA LEU A 6 -8.91 -5.98 6.77
C LEU A 6 -7.49 -6.17 6.21
N GLN A 7 -6.76 -7.18 6.67
CA GLN A 7 -5.41 -7.49 6.16
C GLN A 7 -5.43 -7.80 4.66
N ASN A 8 -6.35 -8.68 4.21
CA ASN A 8 -6.49 -8.99 2.78
C ASN A 8 -6.80 -7.75 1.93
N LYS A 9 -7.55 -6.79 2.47
CA LYS A 9 -7.81 -5.52 1.78
C LYS A 9 -6.56 -4.66 1.69
N ILE A 10 -5.81 -4.53 2.79
CA ILE A 10 -4.57 -3.75 2.79
C ILE A 10 -3.54 -4.36 1.83
N GLU A 11 -3.41 -5.70 1.79
CA GLU A 11 -2.54 -6.39 0.83
C GLU A 11 -2.95 -6.13 -0.62
N ALA A 12 -4.25 -6.16 -0.92
CA ALA A 12 -4.75 -5.85 -2.26
C ALA A 12 -4.41 -4.40 -2.67
N GLU A 13 -4.60 -3.43 -1.77
CA GLU A 13 -4.26 -2.02 -2.04
C GLU A 13 -2.75 -1.82 -2.22
N ILE A 14 -1.91 -2.52 -1.44
CA ILE A 14 -0.45 -2.53 -1.61
C ILE A 14 -0.08 -3.02 -3.02
N GLN A 15 -0.65 -4.12 -3.49
CA GLN A 15 -0.37 -4.66 -4.83
C GLN A 15 -0.83 -3.71 -5.95
N ILE A 16 -1.96 -3.04 -5.78
CA ILE A 16 -2.46 -2.03 -6.71
C ILE A 16 -1.47 -0.87 -6.81
N LEU A 17 -1.05 -0.30 -5.67
CA LEU A 17 -0.10 0.81 -5.65
C LEU A 17 1.26 0.44 -6.25
N MET A 18 1.78 -0.76 -5.96
CA MET A 18 3.01 -1.26 -6.59
C MET A 18 2.88 -1.30 -8.12
N SER A 19 1.77 -1.85 -8.63
CA SER A 19 1.51 -1.92 -10.07
C SER A 19 1.40 -0.54 -10.72
N LEU A 20 0.80 0.43 -10.01
CA LEU A 20 0.71 1.81 -10.47
C LEU A 20 2.09 2.48 -10.50
N VAL A 21 2.91 2.30 -9.47
CA VAL A 21 4.29 2.80 -9.43
C VAL A 21 5.09 2.27 -10.64
N GLU A 22 5.05 0.97 -10.90
CA GLU A 22 5.76 0.35 -12.03
C GLU A 22 5.28 0.91 -13.38
N ARG A 23 3.96 1.03 -13.55
CA ARG A 23 3.35 1.59 -14.75
C ARG A 23 3.79 3.04 -14.99
N TYR A 24 3.73 3.89 -13.97
CA TYR A 24 4.08 5.31 -14.12
C TYR A 24 5.58 5.56 -14.20
N LYS A 25 6.44 4.70 -13.64
CA LYS A 25 7.89 4.73 -13.86
C LYS A 25 8.28 4.58 -15.34
N GLN A 26 7.47 3.85 -16.11
CA GLN A 26 7.68 3.64 -17.55
C GLN A 26 6.83 4.59 -18.43
N SER A 27 5.96 5.39 -17.82
CA SER A 27 5.04 6.27 -18.53
C SER A 27 5.73 7.52 -19.06
N LYS A 28 5.30 7.97 -20.23
CA LYS A 28 5.70 9.26 -20.83
C LYS A 28 4.67 10.36 -20.57
N GLU A 29 3.66 10.07 -19.75
CA GLU A 29 2.62 11.04 -19.44
C GLU A 29 3.21 12.25 -18.71
N PRO A 30 2.74 13.48 -19.02
CA PRO A 30 3.05 14.64 -18.21
C PRO A 30 2.64 14.36 -16.77
N ASN A 31 3.55 14.58 -15.82
CA ASN A 31 3.38 14.32 -14.39
C ASN A 31 3.51 12.85 -13.94
N ALA A 32 3.96 11.93 -14.79
CA ALA A 32 4.20 10.55 -14.38
C ALA A 32 5.13 10.44 -13.15
N ALA A 33 6.17 11.28 -13.08
CA ALA A 33 7.06 11.35 -11.92
C ALA A 33 6.33 11.75 -10.62
N SER A 34 5.41 12.71 -10.70
CA SER A 34 4.61 13.12 -9.53
C SER A 34 3.65 12.01 -9.07
N MET A 35 3.08 11.25 -10.02
CA MET A 35 2.25 10.09 -9.70
C MET A 35 3.05 9.01 -8.98
N VAL A 36 4.27 8.72 -9.45
CA VAL A 36 5.17 7.76 -8.77
C VAL A 36 5.41 8.17 -7.32
N VAL A 37 5.76 9.43 -7.06
CA VAL A 37 6.00 9.93 -5.69
C VAL A 37 4.74 9.80 -4.83
N ALA A 38 3.57 10.14 -5.35
CA ALA A 38 2.31 10.03 -4.61
C ALA A 38 1.98 8.58 -4.24
N TYR A 39 2.17 7.63 -5.16
CA TYR A 39 1.91 6.21 -4.91
C TYR A 39 2.95 5.57 -4.00
N GLU A 40 4.23 5.94 -4.11
CA GLU A 40 5.28 5.47 -3.18
C GLU A 40 5.00 5.95 -1.75
N TYR A 41 4.53 7.20 -1.58
CA TYR A 41 4.11 7.69 -0.27
C TYR A 41 2.90 6.92 0.28
N GLY A 42 1.88 6.69 -0.55
CA GLY A 42 0.71 5.88 -0.17
C GLY A 42 1.09 4.44 0.21
N LEU A 43 2.03 3.84 -0.52
CA LEU A 43 2.52 2.49 -0.28
C LEU A 43 3.24 2.39 1.07
N GLN A 44 4.06 3.39 1.41
CA GLN A 44 4.72 3.46 2.70
C GLN A 44 3.68 3.53 3.83
N ALA A 45 2.72 4.45 3.75
CA ALA A 45 1.69 4.60 4.77
C ALA A 45 0.84 3.33 4.94
N LEU A 46 0.44 2.67 3.84
CA LEU A 46 -0.32 1.42 3.91
C LEU A 46 0.50 0.27 4.50
N THR A 47 1.81 0.22 4.24
CA THR A 47 2.71 -0.77 4.82
C THR A 47 2.82 -0.57 6.34
N GLU A 48 2.96 0.68 6.80
CA GLU A 48 2.97 1.01 8.23
C GLU A 48 1.67 0.59 8.92
N VAL A 49 0.52 0.85 8.29
CA VAL A 49 -0.80 0.43 8.80
C VAL A 49 -0.93 -1.10 8.82
N TYR A 50 -0.46 -1.78 7.78
CA TYR A 50 -0.47 -3.24 7.70
C TYR A 50 0.33 -3.87 8.84
N GLU A 51 1.54 -3.40 9.08
CA GLU A 51 2.39 -3.90 10.18
C GLU A 51 1.80 -3.57 11.56
N ALA A 52 1.25 -2.37 11.75
CA ALA A 52 0.53 -2.03 12.99
C ALA A 52 -0.71 -2.93 13.21
N SER A 53 -1.42 -3.28 12.12
CA SER A 53 -2.57 -4.18 12.19
C SER A 53 -2.20 -5.60 12.63
N LYS A 54 -1.01 -6.09 12.24
CA LYS A 54 -0.44 -7.38 12.69
C LYS A 54 0.04 -7.34 14.14
N GLN A 55 0.64 -6.24 14.60
CA GLN A 55 1.07 -6.10 16.00
C GLN A 55 -0.11 -6.19 16.98
N THR A 56 -1.30 -5.76 16.55
CA THR A 56 -2.55 -5.92 17.30
C THR A 56 -3.02 -7.39 17.39
N GLU A 57 -2.44 -8.31 16.61
CA GLU A 57 -2.67 -9.77 16.71
C GLU A 57 -1.68 -10.46 17.65
N MET A 58 -0.50 -9.89 17.88
CA MET A 58 0.57 -10.51 18.67
C MET A 58 0.62 -10.08 20.13
N SER A 59 -0.25 -9.17 20.60
CA SER A 59 -0.32 -8.82 22.03
C SER A 59 -1.28 -9.78 22.73
N PRO A 60 -0.79 -10.80 23.46
CA PRO A 60 -1.64 -11.61 24.30
C PRO A 60 -1.75 -10.87 25.64
N PHE A 61 -2.95 -10.48 26.03
CA PHE A 61 -3.26 -10.66 27.44
C PHE A 61 -3.57 -12.15 27.62
#